data_AF-A0A2D4ISR5-F1
#
_entry.id   AF-A0A2D4ISR5-F1
#
_cell.length_a   1.000
_cell.length_b   1.000
_cell.length_c   1.000
_cell.angle_alpha   90.00
_cell.angle_beta   90.00
_cell.angle_gamma   90.00
#
_symmetry.space_group_name_H-M   'P 1'
#
loop_
_entity.id
_entity.type
_entity.pdbx_description
1 polymer ?
#
loop_
_entity_poly.entity_id
_entity_poly.type
_entity_poly.pdbx_seq_one_letter_code
_entity_poly.pdbx_strand_id
1 'polypeptide(L)'
;ALRMGKELQELDKGIIPNQSRAEQFASLESVLKSTSKTSNALGARAEFWKLRGLRGAKRMLRKSREDLSTLTKQGHYPPYEKVVLKEATFKRPVVILGPIADIAMQKLSTEMPDQFQ
;
A
#
# COMPACT_ATOMS: atom_id res chain seq x y z
N ALA A 1 -18.29 -9.91 -8.18
CA ALA A 1 -17.10 -9.39 -8.86
C ALA A 1 -16.08 -10.50 -9.03
N LEU A 2 -15.27 -10.40 -10.07
CA LEU A 2 -14.10 -11.24 -10.32
C LEU A 2 -12.87 -10.48 -9.87
N ARG A 3 -11.95 -11.14 -9.17
CA ARG A 3 -10.65 -10.56 -8.84
C ARG A 3 -9.75 -10.65 -10.07
N MET A 4 -9.12 -9.54 -10.45
CA MET A 4 -8.14 -9.52 -11.55
C MET A 4 -6.72 -9.75 -11.01
N GLY A 5 -5.98 -10.66 -11.65
CA GLY A 5 -4.57 -10.92 -11.36
C GLY A 5 -3.61 -9.92 -12.03
N LYS A 6 -2.31 -10.02 -11.71
CA LYS A 6 -1.26 -9.17 -12.30
C LYS A 6 -1.13 -9.37 -13.82
N GLU A 7 -1.31 -10.62 -14.27
CA GLU A 7 -1.27 -11.00 -15.69
C GLU A 7 -2.61 -10.76 -16.41
N LEU A 8 -3.49 -9.91 -15.84
CA LEU A 8 -4.82 -9.59 -16.37
C LEU A 8 -5.76 -10.80 -16.51
N GLN A 9 -5.48 -11.88 -15.78
CA GLN A 9 -6.31 -13.09 -15.75
C GLN A 9 -7.39 -12.97 -14.67
N GLU A 10 -8.57 -13.50 -14.96
CA GLU A 10 -9.65 -13.62 -13.99
C GLU A 10 -9.29 -14.68 -12.94
N LEU A 11 -9.43 -14.33 -11.66
CA LEU A 11 -9.22 -15.21 -10.51
C LEU A 11 -10.57 -15.49 -9.82
N ASP A 12 -10.56 -15.61 -8.49
CA ASP A 12 -11.75 -15.95 -7.71
C ASP A 12 -12.91 -14.99 -7.94
N LYS A 13 -14.10 -15.59 -8.10
CA LYS A 13 -15.38 -14.90 -8.15
C LYS A 13 -15.99 -14.82 -6.75
N GLY A 14 -16.48 -13.64 -6.39
CA GLY A 14 -17.16 -13.44 -5.10
C GLY A 14 -18.17 -12.31 -5.12
N ILE A 15 -18.82 -12.10 -3.98
CA ILE A 15 -19.71 -10.95 -3.76
C ILE A 15 -18.89 -9.83 -3.11
N ILE A 16 -19.00 -8.62 -3.66
CA ILE A 16 -18.43 -7.42 -3.07
C ILE A 16 -19.59 -6.47 -2.69
N PRO A 17 -19.41 -5.57 -1.71
CA PRO A 17 -20.38 -4.52 -1.43
C PRO A 17 -20.72 -3.72 -2.69
N ASN A 18 -21.95 -3.18 -2.77
CA ASN A 18 -22.29 -2.18 -3.78
C ASN A 18 -21.65 -0.82 -3.43
N GLN A 19 -21.78 0.16 -4.33
CA GLN A 19 -21.16 1.47 -4.18
C GLN A 19 -21.54 2.17 -2.86
N SER A 20 -22.85 2.29 -2.57
CA SER A 20 -23.33 2.95 -1.35
C SER A 20 -22.81 2.29 -0.07
N ARG A 21 -22.78 0.95 -0.03
CA ARG A 21 -22.26 0.21 1.13
C ARG A 21 -20.74 0.34 1.27
N ALA A 22 -19.99 0.43 0.17
CA ALA A 22 -18.55 0.68 0.20
C ALA A 22 -18.22 2.10 0.71
N GLU A 23 -19.00 3.10 0.32
CA GLU A 23 -18.90 4.47 0.84
C GLU A 23 -19.13 4.55 2.35
N GLN A 24 -20.15 3.84 2.85
CA GLN A 24 -20.39 3.71 4.29
C GLN A 24 -19.18 3.11 5.01
N PHE A 25 -18.62 2.01 4.51
CA PHE A 25 -17.44 1.38 5.13
C PHE A 25 -16.20 2.29 5.11
N ALA A 26 -15.93 2.98 4.01
CA ALA A 26 -14.80 3.91 3.92
C ALA A 26 -14.94 5.10 4.88
N SER A 27 -16.16 5.61 5.07
CA SER A 27 -16.42 6.67 6.05
C SER A 27 -16.12 6.21 7.49
N LEU A 28 -16.52 4.98 7.83
CA LEU A 28 -16.28 4.37 9.14
C LEU A 28 -14.81 4.05 9.38
N GLU A 29 -14.06 3.60 8.37
CA GLU A 29 -12.63 3.28 8.50
C GLU A 29 -11.84 4.47 9.04
N SER A 30 -12.19 5.69 8.61
CA SER A 30 -11.55 6.92 9.10
C SER A 30 -11.73 7.12 10.61
N VAL A 31 -12.88 6.73 11.15
CA VAL A 31 -13.26 6.84 12.57
C VAL A 31 -12.67 5.67 13.39
N LEU A 32 -12.63 4.47 12.81
CA LEU A 32 -12.04 3.30 13.46
C LEU A 32 -10.51 3.42 13.58
N LYS A 33 -9.86 4.06 12.60
CA LYS A 33 -8.41 4.29 12.64
C LYS A 33 -8.01 5.47 13.56
N SER A 34 -8.91 6.43 13.80
CA SER A 34 -8.69 7.46 14.83
C SER A 34 -8.86 6.89 16.23
N THR A 35 -9.88 6.06 16.45
CA THR A 35 -10.08 5.35 17.72
C THR A 35 -9.02 4.30 17.99
N SER A 36 -8.39 3.66 16.99
CA SER A 36 -7.26 2.76 17.23
C SER A 36 -6.02 3.50 17.76
N LYS A 37 -5.76 4.73 17.28
CA LYS A 37 -4.72 5.61 17.82
C LYS A 37 -5.02 6.08 19.24
N THR A 38 -6.30 6.30 19.58
CA THR A 38 -6.73 6.63 20.95
C THR A 38 -6.80 5.39 21.86
N SER A 39 -7.07 4.21 21.30
CA SER A 39 -7.05 2.91 22.01
C SER A 39 -5.64 2.47 22.38
N ASN A 40 -4.60 3.02 21.72
CA ASN A 40 -3.22 2.91 22.20
C ASN A 40 -3.01 3.60 23.55
N ALA A 41 -3.87 4.54 23.97
CA ALA A 41 -3.81 5.11 25.32
C ALA A 41 -4.41 4.16 26.38
N LEU A 42 -5.45 3.39 26.03
CA LEU A 42 -6.05 2.37 26.90
C LEU A 42 -5.28 1.02 26.86
N GLY A 43 -4.59 0.74 25.75
CA GLY A 43 -3.69 -0.40 25.55
C GLY A 43 -2.26 -0.17 26.07
N ALA A 44 -1.90 1.07 26.42
CA ALA A 44 -0.56 1.42 26.93
C ALA A 44 -0.18 0.60 28.18
N ARG A 45 -1.15 0.30 29.06
CA ARG A 45 -0.92 -0.47 30.28
C ARG A 45 -0.76 -1.98 30.02
N ALA A 46 -1.45 -2.53 29.02
CA ALA A 46 -1.31 -3.94 28.63
C ALA A 46 0.02 -4.19 27.89
N GLU A 47 0.44 -3.25 27.06
CA GLU A 47 1.74 -3.31 26.37
C GLU A 47 2.92 -3.12 27.37
N PHE A 48 2.73 -2.38 28.46
CA PHE A 48 3.75 -2.20 29.50
C PHE A 48 4.32 -3.52 30.08
N TRP A 49 3.46 -4.50 30.37
CA TRP A 49 3.90 -5.82 30.89
C TRP A 49 4.49 -6.71 29.80
N LYS A 50 3.95 -6.64 28.57
CA LYS A 50 4.44 -7.38 27.40
C LYS A 50 5.83 -6.90 26.96
N LEU A 51 6.13 -5.61 27.07
CA LEU A 51 7.42 -5.03 26.69
C LEU A 51 8.52 -5.31 27.73
N ARG A 52 8.20 -5.56 29.00
CA ARG A 52 9.20 -5.86 30.04
C ARG A 52 9.97 -7.16 29.76
N GLY A 53 9.35 -8.12 29.09
CA GLY A 53 9.98 -9.38 28.65
C GLY A 53 10.75 -9.31 27.33
N LEU A 54 10.73 -8.16 26.63
CA LEU A 54 11.30 -7.99 25.28
C LEU A 54 12.51 -7.02 25.28
N ARG A 55 13.25 -6.92 26.39
CA ARG A 55 14.53 -6.20 26.45
C ARG A 55 15.57 -6.92 25.56
N GLY A 56 15.57 -6.60 24.27
CA GLY A 56 16.55 -7.12 23.30
C GLY A 56 16.06 -7.11 21.85
N ALA A 57 14.74 -7.13 21.62
CA ALA A 57 14.20 -7.07 20.28
C ALA A 57 14.10 -5.62 19.79
N LYS A 58 15.02 -5.20 18.90
CA LYS A 58 14.91 -3.95 18.15
C LYS A 58 13.59 -3.99 17.37
N ARG A 59 12.53 -3.37 17.89
CA ARG A 59 11.31 -3.16 17.12
C ARG A 59 11.68 -2.27 15.95
N MET A 60 11.75 -2.86 14.77
CA MET A 60 11.66 -2.12 13.53
C MET A 60 10.28 -1.46 13.54
N LEU A 61 10.21 -0.22 14.05
CA LEU A 61 9.17 0.75 13.75
C LEU A 61 9.30 1.10 12.26
N ARG A 62 9.12 0.10 11.40
CA ARG A 62 8.69 0.36 10.04
C ARG A 62 7.30 0.92 10.24
N LYS A 63 7.15 2.25 10.19
CA LYS A 63 5.91 2.86 9.68
C LYS A 63 5.55 1.98 8.49
N SER A 64 4.48 1.19 8.58
CA SER A 64 4.19 0.21 7.53
C SER A 64 4.12 1.00 6.25
N ARG A 65 5.06 0.73 5.35
CA ARG A 65 5.09 1.30 4.00
C ARG A 65 3.79 0.96 3.25
N GLU A 66 3.05 -0.01 3.77
CA GLU A 66 1.69 -0.39 3.38
C GLU A 66 0.56 0.56 3.86
N ASP A 67 0.83 1.60 4.67
CA ASP A 67 -0.23 2.56 5.05
C ASP A 67 -0.50 3.56 3.90
N LEU A 68 -1.21 3.09 2.88
CA LEU A 68 -1.62 3.87 1.70
C LEU A 68 -2.73 4.88 1.99
N SER A 69 -3.29 4.90 3.21
CA SER A 69 -4.46 5.74 3.53
C SER A 69 -4.20 7.23 3.42
N THR A 70 -2.95 7.69 3.61
CA THR A 70 -2.59 9.09 3.41
C THR A 70 -2.61 9.47 1.93
N LEU A 71 -2.10 8.60 1.06
CA LEU A 71 -2.13 8.79 -0.40
C LEU A 71 -3.57 8.73 -0.92
N THR A 72 -4.38 7.81 -0.39
CA THR A 72 -5.79 7.71 -0.74
C THR A 72 -6.55 9.00 -0.46
N LYS A 73 -6.27 9.63 0.69
CA LYS A 73 -6.86 10.92 1.08
C LYS A 73 -6.35 12.08 0.24
N GLN A 74 -5.04 12.14 -0.01
CA GLN A 74 -4.43 13.18 -0.84
C GLN A 74 -4.92 13.13 -2.29
N GLY A 75 -5.08 11.93 -2.85
CA GLY A 75 -5.58 11.71 -4.20
C GLY A 75 -7.10 11.75 -4.33
N HIS A 76 -7.84 11.92 -3.22
CA HIS A 76 -9.30 11.91 -3.19
C HIS A 76 -9.94 10.70 -3.89
N TYR A 77 -9.32 9.53 -3.79
CA TYR A 77 -9.83 8.34 -4.48
C TYR A 77 -11.12 7.83 -3.82
N PRO A 78 -12.16 7.50 -4.62
CA PRO A 78 -13.37 6.88 -4.10
C PRO A 78 -13.12 5.42 -3.70
N PRO A 79 -13.98 4.81 -2.86
CA PRO A 79 -13.82 3.41 -2.44
C PRO A 79 -13.87 2.41 -3.60
N TYR A 80 -14.67 2.72 -4.63
CA TYR A 80 -14.63 2.03 -5.91
C TYR A 80 -14.37 3.01 -7.04
N GLU A 81 -13.22 2.83 -7.69
CA GLU A 81 -12.84 3.56 -8.89
C GLU A 81 -13.09 2.69 -10.13
N LYS A 82 -13.76 3.25 -11.13
CA LYS A 82 -13.98 2.56 -12.41
C LYS A 82 -12.75 2.72 -13.27
N VAL A 83 -12.12 1.61 -13.65
CA VAL A 83 -10.89 1.58 -14.44
C VAL A 83 -11.09 0.83 -15.75
N VAL A 84 -10.28 1.15 -16.75
CA VAL A 84 -10.26 0.52 -18.07
C VAL A 84 -8.83 0.24 -18.49
N LEU A 85 -8.61 -0.79 -19.30
CA LEU A 85 -7.29 -1.10 -19.84
C LEU A 85 -6.93 -0.09 -20.93
N LYS A 86 -5.77 0.55 -20.76
CA LYS A 86 -5.19 1.50 -21.71
C LYS A 86 -3.68 1.37 -21.72
N GLU A 87 -3.09 1.65 -22.88
CA GLU A 87 -1.65 1.83 -23.00
C GLU A 87 -1.24 3.14 -22.31
N ALA A 88 -0.07 3.14 -21.66
CA ALA A 88 0.43 4.32 -20.97
C ALA A 88 0.92 5.35 -21.98
N THR A 89 0.52 6.62 -21.82
CA THR A 89 0.96 7.74 -22.68
C THR A 89 2.35 8.26 -22.32
N PHE A 90 3.04 7.62 -21.37
CA PHE A 90 4.36 8.00 -20.89
C PHE A 90 5.22 6.75 -20.63
N LYS A 91 6.54 6.90 -20.68
CA LYS A 91 7.48 5.83 -20.30
C LYS A 91 7.34 5.56 -18.80
N ARG A 92 6.85 4.37 -18.45
CA ARG A 92 6.61 3.99 -17.05
C ARG A 92 7.94 3.84 -16.30
N PRO A 93 8.06 4.31 -15.05
CA PRO A 93 9.26 4.10 -14.24
C PRO A 93 9.60 2.62 -14.09
N VAL A 94 10.89 2.28 -14.16
CA VAL A 94 11.40 0.94 -13.94
C VAL A 94 11.96 0.85 -12.52
N VAL A 95 11.54 -0.17 -11.77
CA VAL A 95 12.03 -0.42 -10.41
C VAL A 95 12.88 -1.69 -10.44
N ILE A 96 14.18 -1.56 -10.15
CA ILE A 96 15.11 -2.69 -10.05
C ILE A 96 15.28 -3.05 -8.58
N LEU A 97 14.93 -4.28 -8.23
CA LEU A 97 15.10 -4.82 -6.89
C LEU A 97 16.14 -5.95 -6.94
N GLY A 98 17.04 -6.01 -5.97
CA GLY A 98 18.04 -7.07 -5.87
C GLY A 98 19.44 -6.52 -5.58
N PRO A 99 20.42 -7.41 -5.35
CA PRO A 99 21.77 -7.04 -4.93
C PRO A 99 22.62 -6.37 -6.01
N ILE A 100 22.16 -6.39 -7.27
CA ILE A 100 22.87 -5.81 -8.43
C ILE A 100 22.13 -4.59 -9.02
N ALA A 101 21.19 -4.01 -8.27
CA ALA A 101 20.33 -2.94 -8.77
C ALA A 101 21.12 -1.69 -9.16
N ASP A 102 22.16 -1.35 -8.42
CA ASP A 102 23.11 -0.27 -8.69
C ASP A 102 23.84 -0.45 -10.02
N ILE A 103 24.41 -1.64 -10.25
CA ILE A 103 25.12 -1.98 -11.49
C ILE A 103 24.16 -1.93 -12.68
N ALA A 104 22.94 -2.46 -12.52
CA ALA A 104 21.94 -2.46 -13.57
C ALA A 104 21.49 -1.03 -13.95
N MET A 105 21.26 -0.16 -12.94
CA MET A 105 20.94 1.24 -13.18
C MET A 105 22.09 1.95 -13.91
N GLN A 106 23.33 1.76 -13.47
CA GLN A 106 24.49 2.37 -14.11
C GLN A 106 24.59 1.94 -15.58
N LYS A 107 24.52 0.64 -15.87
CA LYS A 107 24.60 0.13 -17.24
C LYS A 107 23.50 0.67 -18.15
N LEU A 108 22.25 0.70 -17.68
CA LEU A 108 21.14 1.25 -18.46
C LEU A 108 21.36 2.72 -18.80
N SER A 109 21.81 3.53 -17.83
CA SER A 109 22.08 4.95 -18.05
C SER A 109 23.28 5.20 -18.98
N THR A 110 24.31 4.32 -18.96
CA THR A 110 25.49 4.48 -19.81
C THR A 110 25.30 3.96 -21.23
N GLU A 111 24.62 2.82 -21.39
CA GLU A 111 24.46 2.16 -22.69
C GLU A 111 23.25 2.70 -23.48
N MET A 112 22.21 3.18 -22.78
CA MET A 112 20.98 3.71 -23.39
C MET A 112 20.54 5.05 -22.75
N PRO A 113 21.40 6.10 -22.82
CA PRO A 113 21.13 7.39 -22.17
C PRO A 113 19.87 8.11 -22.70
N ASP A 114 19.49 7.87 -23.96
CA ASP A 114 18.29 8.48 -24.55
C ASP A 114 16.98 7.85 -24.03
N GLN A 115 17.07 6.71 -23.35
CA GLN A 115 15.92 5.95 -22.87
C GLN A 115 15.82 5.92 -21.35
N PHE A 116 16.96 5.88 -20.66
CA PHE A 116 17.06 5.70 -19.22
C PHE A 116 17.98 6.75 -18.61
N GLN A 117 17.58 7.20 -17.41
CA GLN A 117 18.30 8.16 -16.59
C GLN A 117 18.39 7.64 -15.16
#